data_AF-A0A9Q0FRA9-F1
#
_entry.id   AF-A0A9Q0FRA9-F1
#
_cell.length_a   1.000
_cell.length_b   1.000
_cell.length_c   1.000
_cell.angle_alpha   90.00
_cell.angle_beta   90.00
_cell.angle_gamma   90.00
#
_symmetry.space_group_name_H-M   'P 1'
#
loop_
_entity.id
_entity.type
_entity.pdbx_description
1 polymer ?
#
loop_
_entity_poly.entity_id
_entity_poly.type
_entity_poly.pdbx_seq_one_letter_code
_entity_poly.pdbx_strand_id
1 'polypeptide(L)'
;RDKSKSKKEKATLAPQLRDQNNSGGSALSCTTKSLQSQRSIQELYKEKEQGLRVFTFQELREATNGFNRLLKIGEGGFGSVYKGTVKPENGQGHPQPVAIKKKKN
;
A
#
# COMPACT_ATOMS: atom_id res chain seq x y z
N ARG A 1 -7.94 -54.14 8.25
CA ARG A 1 -7.86 -54.16 6.76
C ARG A 1 -9.18 -53.60 6.24
N ASP A 2 -9.11 -52.86 5.13
CA ASP A 2 -10.15 -52.07 4.43
C ASP A 2 -10.63 -50.79 5.15
N LYS A 3 -10.21 -49.56 4.76
CA LYS A 3 -10.39 -48.78 3.49
C LYS A 3 -11.86 -48.68 3.06
N SER A 4 -12.44 -47.56 2.61
CA SER A 4 -12.21 -46.12 2.68
C SER A 4 -13.34 -45.48 1.86
N LYS A 5 -13.99 -44.45 2.42
CA LYS A 5 -14.49 -43.21 1.77
C LYS A 5 -15.57 -43.30 0.67
N SER A 6 -16.79 -42.88 1.05
CA SER A 6 -17.76 -42.21 0.16
C SER A 6 -17.30 -40.80 -0.19
N LYS A 7 -17.50 -40.35 -1.45
CA LYS A 7 -17.78 -38.95 -1.77
C LYS A 7 -18.51 -38.85 -3.12
N LYS A 8 -19.72 -38.27 -3.04
CA LYS A 8 -20.63 -37.91 -4.13
C LYS A 8 -20.31 -36.48 -4.61
N GLU A 9 -20.61 -36.26 -5.89
CA GLU A 9 -20.53 -35.05 -6.75
C GLU A 9 -20.81 -33.69 -6.05
N LYS A 10 -20.41 -32.52 -6.56
CA LYS A 10 -20.73 -31.98 -7.90
C LYS A 10 -20.07 -30.60 -8.09
N ALA A 11 -19.87 -30.26 -9.37
CA ALA A 11 -19.79 -28.92 -9.98
C ALA A 11 -18.55 -28.04 -9.71
N THR A 12 -17.69 -27.94 -10.74
CA THR A 12 -17.37 -26.63 -11.34
C THR A 12 -17.07 -26.83 -12.83
N LEU A 13 -17.92 -26.29 -13.70
CA LEU A 13 -17.62 -26.12 -15.12
C LEU A 13 -16.72 -24.88 -15.25
N ALA A 14 -15.50 -25.05 -15.75
CA ALA A 14 -14.66 -23.97 -16.23
C ALA A 14 -14.16 -24.35 -17.64
N PRO A 15 -14.48 -23.58 -18.70
CA PRO A 15 -13.92 -23.83 -20.02
C PRO A 15 -12.42 -23.56 -20.03
N GLN A 16 -11.64 -24.60 -20.27
CA GLN A 16 -10.23 -24.50 -20.68
C GLN A 16 -10.19 -23.84 -22.06
N LEU A 17 -9.71 -22.59 -22.13
CA LEU A 17 -9.38 -22.00 -23.43
C LEU A 17 -8.04 -22.55 -23.89
N ARG A 18 -8.16 -23.35 -24.94
CA ARG A 18 -7.13 -24.07 -25.69
C ARG A 18 -6.09 -23.12 -26.25
N ASP A 19 -4.83 -23.35 -25.89
CA ASP A 19 -3.66 -22.85 -26.61
C ASP A 19 -3.61 -23.40 -28.03
N GLN A 20 -3.38 -22.52 -29.02
CA GLN A 20 -2.60 -22.84 -30.21
C GLN A 20 -2.20 -21.62 -31.07
N ASN A 21 -0.88 -21.50 -31.24
CA ASN A 21 -0.12 -21.10 -32.44
C ASN A 21 0.22 -19.62 -32.73
N ASN A 22 1.49 -19.33 -32.42
CA ASN A 22 2.56 -18.95 -33.36
C ASN A 22 2.28 -17.80 -34.36
N SER A 23 2.85 -16.64 -34.10
CA SER A 23 3.90 -16.00 -34.93
C SER A 23 3.99 -14.50 -34.66
N GLY A 24 5.22 -13.97 -34.66
CA GLY A 24 5.48 -12.54 -34.81
C GLY A 24 5.65 -11.78 -33.51
N GLY A 25 6.91 -11.62 -33.07
CA GLY A 25 7.24 -10.54 -32.15
C GLY A 25 6.96 -9.20 -32.84
N SER A 26 6.09 -8.37 -32.24
CA SER A 26 6.09 -6.92 -32.41
C SER A 26 5.20 -6.24 -31.38
N ALA A 27 5.85 -5.39 -30.59
CA ALA A 27 5.37 -4.12 -30.05
C ALA A 27 3.91 -4.04 -29.56
N LEU A 28 3.72 -4.16 -28.24
CA LEU A 28 2.63 -3.47 -27.55
C LEU A 28 3.20 -2.21 -26.90
N SER A 29 3.43 -1.21 -27.74
CA SER A 29 3.44 0.18 -27.33
C SER A 29 2.05 0.50 -26.80
N CYS A 30 1.86 0.49 -25.47
CA CYS A 30 0.68 1.08 -24.86
C CYS A 30 0.85 2.61 -24.86
N THR A 31 0.75 3.22 -26.04
CA THR A 31 0.77 4.66 -26.26
C THR A 31 -0.56 5.26 -25.81
N THR A 32 -0.75 5.40 -24.50
CA THR A 32 -1.65 6.45 -24.00
C THR A 32 -0.88 7.76 -24.07
N LYS A 33 -1.41 8.73 -24.81
CA LYS A 33 -0.82 10.06 -24.95
C LYS A 33 -0.83 10.76 -23.59
N SER A 34 0.25 10.68 -22.82
CA SER A 34 0.48 11.62 -21.72
C SER A 34 1.46 12.67 -22.21
N LEU A 35 0.92 13.77 -22.75
CA LEU A 35 1.65 15.02 -22.97
C LEU A 35 1.83 15.79 -21.65
N GLN A 36 2.14 15.10 -20.56
CA GLN A 36 2.77 15.73 -19.41
C GLN A 36 4.25 15.41 -19.52
N SER A 37 5.03 16.45 -19.82
CA SER A 37 6.49 16.49 -19.77
C SER A 37 7.03 15.45 -18.80
N GLN A 38 7.95 14.59 -19.26
CA GLN A 38 8.72 13.73 -18.37
C GLN A 38 9.55 14.62 -17.45
N ARG A 39 8.92 15.13 -16.38
CA ARG A 39 9.61 15.85 -15.32
C ARG A 39 10.69 14.91 -14.82
N SER A 40 11.91 15.43 -14.74
CA SER A 40 13.02 14.66 -14.19
C SER A 40 12.63 14.17 -12.80
N ILE A 41 13.09 12.97 -12.41
CA ILE A 41 12.93 12.48 -11.03
C ILE A 41 13.39 13.55 -10.03
N GLN A 42 14.43 14.32 -10.37
CA GLN A 42 14.92 15.44 -9.56
C GLN A 42 13.91 16.58 -9.42
N GLU A 43 13.15 16.88 -10.47
CA GLU A 43 12.13 17.93 -10.47
C GLU A 43 10.91 17.52 -9.62
N LEU A 44 10.53 16.24 -9.65
CA LEU A 44 9.50 15.68 -8.77
C LEU A 44 9.90 15.72 -7.30
N TYR A 45 11.17 15.45 -6.97
CA TYR A 45 11.67 15.59 -5.59
C TYR A 45 11.66 17.07 -5.15
N LYS A 46 12.07 18.00 -6.02
CA LYS A 46 12.05 19.45 -5.74
C LYS A 46 10.64 20.00 -5.50
N GLU A 47 9.64 19.58 -6.28
CA GLU A 47 8.24 19.99 -6.04
C GLU A 47 7.70 19.47 -4.70
N LYS A 48 8.19 18.31 -4.22
CA LYS A 48 7.74 17.67 -2.99
C LYS A 48 8.39 18.22 -1.71
N GLU A 49 9.43 19.05 -1.84
CA GLU A 49 10.14 19.65 -0.69
C GLU A 49 9.33 20.76 0.00
N GLN A 50 8.24 21.23 -0.61
CA GLN A 50 7.43 22.32 -0.06
C GLN A 50 6.28 21.76 0.80
N GLY A 51 6.35 21.95 2.13
CA GLY A 51 5.20 21.73 3.03
C GLY A 51 5.27 20.52 3.98
N LEU A 52 6.46 19.97 4.27
CA LEU A 52 6.59 18.95 5.31
C LEU A 52 6.54 19.58 6.70
N ARG A 53 5.65 19.07 7.56
CA ARG A 53 5.60 19.44 8.98
C ARG A 53 6.52 18.54 9.80
N VAL A 54 7.28 19.15 10.71
CA VAL A 54 8.07 18.43 11.71
C VAL A 54 7.16 18.05 12.88
N PHE A 55 7.20 16.78 13.29
CA PHE A 55 6.48 16.27 14.46
C PHE A 55 7.45 15.85 15.54
N THR A 56 7.14 16.17 16.78
CA THR A 56 7.86 15.69 17.95
C THR A 56 7.53 14.22 18.23
N PHE A 57 8.44 13.50 18.90
CA PHE A 57 8.16 12.13 19.32
C PHE A 57 6.93 12.05 20.24
N GLN A 58 6.74 13.05 21.11
CA GLN A 58 5.61 13.11 22.04
C GLN A 58 4.27 13.23 21.28
N GLU A 59 4.19 14.08 20.26
CA GLU A 59 2.98 14.17 19.42
C GLU A 59 2.67 12.83 18.73
N LEU A 60 3.69 12.14 18.20
CA LEU A 60 3.50 10.83 17.57
C LEU A 60 3.10 9.76 18.58
N ARG A 61 3.62 9.83 19.81
CA ARG A 61 3.25 8.94 20.92
C ARG A 61 1.79 9.16 21.30
N GLU A 62 1.34 10.40 21.44
CA GLU A 62 -0.06 10.72 21.73
C GLU A 62 -1.00 10.28 20.61
N ALA A 63 -0.64 10.59 19.35
CA ALA A 63 -1.42 10.22 18.17
C ALA A 63 -1.65 8.70 18.05
N THR A 64 -0.75 7.88 18.62
CA THR A 64 -0.82 6.41 18.60
C THR A 64 -1.17 5.79 19.95
N ASN A 65 -1.61 6.60 20.93
CA ASN A 65 -1.87 6.17 22.31
C ASN A 65 -0.73 5.33 22.91
N GLY A 66 0.50 5.83 22.80
CA GLY A 66 1.70 5.15 23.28
C GLY A 66 2.21 4.04 22.37
N PHE A 67 1.98 4.11 21.06
CA PHE A 67 2.23 3.01 20.11
C PHE A 67 1.48 1.72 20.51
N ASN A 68 0.19 1.88 20.84
CA ASN A 68 -0.66 0.77 21.30
C ASN A 68 -0.71 -0.34 20.24
N ARG A 69 -0.51 -1.60 20.67
CA ARG A 69 -0.53 -2.77 19.79
C ARG A 69 -1.87 -2.95 19.07
N LEU A 70 -2.98 -2.53 19.68
CA LEU A 70 -4.31 -2.56 19.06
C LEU A 70 -4.43 -1.61 17.84
N LEU A 71 -3.58 -0.59 17.77
CA LEU A 71 -3.54 0.36 16.67
C LEU A 71 -2.49 0.00 15.62
N LYS A 72 -1.76 -1.11 15.80
CA LYS A 72 -0.77 -1.57 14.81
C LYS A 72 -1.51 -2.12 13.58
N ILE A 73 -1.18 -1.56 12.42
CA ILE A 73 -1.80 -1.93 11.13
C ILE A 73 -0.86 -2.68 10.20
N GLY A 74 0.44 -2.72 10.50
CA GLY A 74 1.41 -3.46 9.68
C GLY A 74 2.81 -3.55 10.28
N GLU A 75 3.60 -4.44 9.72
CA GLU A 75 5.02 -4.65 10.05
C GLU A 75 5.79 -5.17 8.83
N GLY A 76 7.05 -4.78 8.69
CA GLY A 76 7.97 -5.32 7.68
C GLY A 76 9.39 -4.80 7.86
N GLY A 77 10.21 -4.84 6.80
CA GLY A 77 11.60 -4.32 6.79
C GLY A 77 11.72 -2.81 7.08
N PHE A 78 10.59 -2.14 7.17
CA PHE A 78 10.42 -0.73 7.44
C PHE A 78 10.14 -0.44 8.93
N GLY A 79 9.94 -1.45 9.76
CA GLY A 79 9.50 -1.33 11.15
C GLY A 79 8.01 -1.58 11.33
N SER A 80 7.45 -1.07 12.43
CA SER A 80 6.02 -1.19 12.74
C SER A 80 5.25 0.06 12.30
N VAL A 81 4.05 -0.14 11.75
CA VAL A 81 3.15 0.94 11.31
C VAL A 81 1.90 0.92 12.18
N TYR A 82 1.54 2.09 12.70
CA TYR A 82 0.39 2.30 13.59
C TYR A 82 -0.59 3.28 12.96
N LYS A 83 -1.89 3.02 13.12
CA LYS A 83 -2.92 4.02 12.89
C LYS A 83 -2.84 5.07 13.99
N GLY A 84 -2.86 6.34 13.61
CA GLY A 84 -2.92 7.44 14.56
C GLY A 84 -3.73 8.60 14.01
N THR A 85 -3.92 9.61 14.85
CA THR A 85 -4.62 10.84 14.47
C THR A 85 -3.81 12.04 14.92
N VAL A 86 -3.49 12.96 14.00
CA VAL A 86 -2.71 14.16 14.30
C VAL A 86 -3.59 15.40 14.24
N LYS A 87 -3.34 16.36 15.12
CA LYS A 87 -4.04 17.65 15.11
C LYS A 87 -3.40 18.58 14.06
N PRO A 88 -4.20 19.43 13.38
CA PRO A 88 -3.65 20.46 12.50
C PRO A 88 -2.77 21.44 13.31
N GLU A 89 -1.78 22.03 12.64
CA GLU A 89 -0.74 22.84 13.30
C GLU A 89 -1.29 24.10 13.95
N ASN A 90 -2.25 24.74 13.28
CA ASN A 90 -2.97 25.91 13.78
C ASN A 90 -4.03 25.58 14.85
N GLY A 91 -4.20 24.30 15.22
CA GLY A 91 -5.22 23.86 16.16
C GLY A 91 -6.68 24.00 15.68
N GLN A 92 -6.89 24.50 14.46
CA GLN A 92 -8.21 24.74 13.87
C GLN A 92 -8.44 23.75 12.72
N GLY A 93 -9.31 22.77 12.96
CA GLY A 93 -9.71 21.80 11.95
C GLY A 93 -9.91 20.41 12.52
N HIS A 94 -10.28 19.49 11.64
CA HIS A 94 -10.50 18.11 12.02
C HIS A 94 -9.17 17.37 12.23
N PRO A 95 -9.06 16.55 13.29
CA PRO A 95 -7.93 15.66 13.45
C PRO A 95 -7.78 14.74 12.24
N GLN A 96 -6.57 14.67 11.67
CA GLN A 96 -6.30 13.92 10.46
C GLN A 96 -5.85 12.49 10.77
N PRO A 97 -6.54 11.46 10.26
CA PRO A 97 -6.08 10.08 10.39
C PRO A 97 -4.81 9.85 9.54
N VAL A 98 -3.80 9.23 10.14
CA VAL A 98 -2.50 9.00 9.53
C VAL A 98 -1.94 7.62 9.88
N ALA A 99 -0.97 7.16 9.09
CA ALA A 99 -0.14 6.02 9.39
C ALA A 99 1.21 6.49 9.94
N ILE A 100 1.54 6.10 11.17
CA ILE A 100 2.78 6.47 11.86
C ILE A 100 3.72 5.28 11.86
N LYS A 101 4.91 5.46 11.29
CA LYS A 101 5.92 4.43 11.14
C LYS A 101 7.00 4.57 12.21
N LYS A 102 7.22 3.50 12.99
CA LYS A 102 8.28 3.40 14.00
C LYS A 102 9.33 2.40 13.53
N LYS A 103 10.57 2.86 13.30
CA LYS A 103 11.71 1.97 13.04
C LYS A 103 12.01 1.16 14.30
N LYS A 104 12.44 -0.09 14.11
CA LYS A 104 13.07 -0.87 15.18
C LYS A 104 14.49 -0.33 15.34
N ASN A 105 14.88 -0.03 16.57
CA ASN A 105 16.27 0.25 16.92
C ASN A 105 17.04 -1.06 17.01
#